data_AF-A0A358R418-F1
#
_entry.id   AF-A0A358R418-F1
#
_cell.length_a   1.000
_cell.length_b   1.000
_cell.length_c   1.000
_cell.angle_alpha   90.00
_cell.angle_beta   90.00
_cell.angle_gamma   90.00
#
_symmetry.space_group_name_H-M   'P 1'
#
loop_
_entity.id
_entity.type
_entity.pdbx_description
1 polymer ?
#
loop_
_entity_poly.entity_id
_entity_poly.type
_entity_poly.pdbx_seq_one_letter_code
_entity_poly.pdbx_strand_id
1 'polypeptide(L)'
;MIVPVGVIAYPFTFLATDLISELFGRKKAQMVVWIGFFMNMFMLLLMSINHWLPDASGVSGGTSLFEGVYEFMIKNTIASMIAYLTAQTVDVRLFHFWKRLTNGKHLWLRNNASTMVSELVDSSAILSILYFTGGLGSEVTTLGALGILIMNS
;
A
#
# COMPACT_ATOMS: atom_id res chain seq x y z
N MET A 1 -8.51 -16.91 14.46
CA MET A 1 -8.36 -15.91 13.37
C MET A 1 -8.19 -14.55 14.04
N ILE A 2 -6.99 -13.99 14.01
CA ILE A 2 -6.73 -12.64 14.56
C ILE A 2 -6.96 -11.69 13.40
N VAL A 3 -8.03 -10.90 13.45
CA VAL A 3 -8.32 -9.88 12.43
C VAL A 3 -7.78 -8.56 12.98
N PRO A 4 -6.89 -7.86 12.23
CA PRO A 4 -6.44 -6.54 12.63
C PRO A 4 -7.63 -5.60 12.81
N VAL A 5 -7.67 -4.82 13.89
CA VAL A 5 -8.78 -3.88 14.15
C VAL A 5 -8.95 -2.85 13.02
N GLY A 6 -7.87 -2.57 12.29
CA GLY A 6 -7.85 -1.69 11.13
C GLY A 6 -8.79 -2.11 10.00
N VAL A 7 -9.21 -3.37 9.94
CA VAL A 7 -10.22 -3.84 8.95
C VAL A 7 -11.54 -3.06 9.08
N ILE A 8 -11.89 -2.60 10.28
CA ILE A 8 -13.10 -1.79 10.53
C ILE A 8 -13.00 -0.40 9.89
N ALA A 9 -11.79 0.12 9.66
CA ALA A 9 -11.59 1.43 9.04
C ALA A 9 -11.79 1.42 7.51
N TYR A 10 -11.72 0.26 6.86
CA TYR A 10 -11.86 0.14 5.41
C TYR A 10 -13.23 0.63 4.91
N PRO A 11 -14.38 0.18 5.45
CA PRO A 11 -15.69 0.68 5.01
C PRO A 11 -15.83 2.21 5.06
N PHE A 12 -15.31 2.85 6.11
CA PHE A 12 -15.36 4.31 6.24
C PHE A 12 -14.45 5.01 5.23
N THR A 13 -13.25 4.47 5.02
CA THR A 13 -12.28 5.02 4.06
C THR A 13 -12.80 4.89 2.63
N PHE A 14 -13.41 3.75 2.27
CA PHE A 14 -14.03 3.54 0.97
C PHE A 14 -15.19 4.51 0.76
N LEU A 15 -16.12 4.62 1.72
CA LEU A 15 -17.23 5.56 1.64
C LEU A 15 -16.76 7.02 1.46
N ALA A 16 -15.73 7.43 2.20
CA ALA A 16 -15.16 8.77 2.08
C ALA A 16 -14.53 8.98 0.70
N THR A 17 -13.81 8.00 0.19
CA THR A 17 -13.13 8.09 -1.12
C THR A 17 -14.13 8.12 -2.27
N ASP A 18 -15.22 7.34 -2.18
CA ASP A 18 -16.31 7.32 -3.15
C ASP A 18 -17.04 8.67 -3.16
N LEU A 19 -17.39 9.21 -1.99
CA LEU A 19 -18.03 10.51 -1.85
C LEU A 19 -17.15 11.64 -2.42
N ILE A 20 -15.84 11.60 -2.15
CA ILE A 20 -14.89 12.58 -2.70
C ILE A 20 -14.82 12.47 -4.22
N SER A 21 -14.79 11.25 -4.76
CA SER A 21 -14.71 11.00 -6.20
C SER A 21 -15.97 11.47 -6.92
N GLU A 22 -17.14 11.27 -6.31
CA GLU A 22 -18.43 11.70 -6.85
C GLU A 22 -18.60 13.22 -6.81
N LEU A 23 -18.26 13.87 -5.68
CA LEU A 23 -18.46 15.30 -5.49
C LEU A 23 -17.41 16.17 -6.22
N PHE A 24 -16.16 15.70 -6.31
CA PHE A 24 -15.04 16.55 -6.75
C PHE A 24 -14.35 16.07 -8.04
N GLY A 25 -14.73 14.90 -8.55
CA GLY A 25 -14.22 14.36 -9.80
C GLY A 25 -12.74 13.95 -9.76
N ARG A 26 -12.28 13.43 -10.91
CA ARG A 26 -11.00 12.72 -11.05
C ARG A 26 -9.76 13.50 -10.58
N LYS A 27 -9.70 14.83 -10.84
CA LYS A 27 -8.53 15.64 -10.46
C LYS A 27 -8.35 15.71 -8.94
N LYS A 28 -9.44 15.79 -8.19
CA LYS A 28 -9.39 15.85 -6.73
C LYS A 28 -9.14 14.48 -6.11
N ALA A 29 -9.69 13.41 -6.69
CA ALA A 29 -9.35 12.05 -6.28
C ALA A 29 -7.82 11.79 -6.38
N GLN A 30 -7.20 12.21 -7.50
CA GLN A 30 -5.75 12.07 -7.66
C GLN A 30 -4.95 12.97 -6.71
N MET A 31 -5.46 14.14 -6.34
CA MET A 31 -4.85 14.98 -5.31
C MET A 31 -4.89 14.31 -3.93
N VAL A 32 -6.00 13.67 -3.55
CA VAL A 32 -6.13 12.94 -2.26
C VAL A 32 -5.13 11.80 -2.18
N VAL A 33 -4.92 11.09 -3.28
CA VAL A 33 -3.91 10.05 -3.39
C VAL A 33 -2.50 10.58 -3.13
N TRP A 34 -2.14 11.71 -3.76
CA TRP A 34 -0.86 12.38 -3.49
C TRP A 34 -0.73 12.84 -2.04
N ILE A 35 -1.81 13.39 -1.47
CA ILE A 35 -1.83 13.76 -0.05
C ILE A 35 -1.57 12.53 0.83
N GLY A 36 -2.24 11.41 0.58
CA GLY A 36 -2.01 10.16 1.31
C GLY A 36 -0.57 9.66 1.21
N PHE A 37 0.03 9.73 0.03
CA PHE A 37 1.45 9.41 -0.18
C PHE A 37 2.37 10.32 0.67
N PHE A 38 2.18 11.64 0.62
CA PHE A 38 2.99 12.58 1.41
C PHE A 38 2.74 12.47 2.91
N MET A 39 1.52 12.14 3.34
CA MET A 39 1.23 11.87 4.74
C MET A 39 1.96 10.62 5.25
N ASN A 40 2.04 9.56 4.45
CA ASN A 40 2.85 8.37 4.79
C ASN A 40 4.34 8.71 4.89
N MET A 41 4.88 9.51 3.97
CA MET A 41 6.25 10.02 4.05
C MET A 41 6.50 10.85 5.31
N PHE A 42 5.55 11.73 5.66
CA PHE A 42 5.64 12.55 6.86
C PHE A 42 5.62 11.70 8.13
N MET A 43 4.75 10.68 8.18
CA MET A 43 4.70 9.73 9.28
C MET A 43 6.00 8.94 9.42
N LEU A 44 6.58 8.46 8.31
CA LEU A 44 7.91 7.83 8.30
C LEU A 44 8.99 8.78 8.85
N LEU A 45 8.98 10.04 8.43
CA LEU A 45 9.94 11.04 8.91
C LEU A 45 9.83 11.25 10.41
N LEU A 46 8.62 11.41 10.96
CA LEU A 46 8.41 11.58 12.40
C LEU A 46 8.90 10.37 13.19
N MET A 47 8.61 9.16 12.71
CA MET A 47 9.07 7.92 13.35
C MET A 47 10.59 7.77 13.29
N SER A 48 11.21 8.13 12.16
CA SER A 48 12.67 8.15 12.03
C SER A 48 13.30 9.16 12.99
N ILE A 49 12.72 10.35 13.14
CA ILE A 49 13.20 11.32 14.14
C ILE A 49 13.09 10.72 15.54
N ASN A 50 11.93 10.15 15.89
CA ASN A 50 11.72 9.56 17.22
C ASN A 50 12.72 8.44 17.54
N HIS A 51 13.08 7.62 16.55
CA HIS A 51 14.08 6.56 16.71
C HIS A 51 15.49 7.09 17.01
N TRP A 52 15.83 8.29 16.54
CA TRP A 52 17.15 8.91 16.78
C TRP A 52 17.19 9.78 18.03
N LEU A 53 16.04 10.04 18.67
CA LEU A 53 16.00 10.79 19.92
C LEU A 53 16.45 9.90 21.09
N PRO A 54 17.19 10.46 22.06
CA PRO A 54 17.61 9.72 23.24
C PRO A 54 16.38 9.29 24.06
N ASP A 55 16.43 8.05 24.53
CA ASP A 55 15.36 7.49 25.35
C ASP A 55 15.12 8.33 26.61
N ALA A 56 13.85 8.48 26.98
CA ALA A 56 13.50 9.07 28.26
C ALA A 56 14.08 8.20 29.38
N SER A 57 15.02 8.78 30.15
CA SER A 57 15.70 8.11 31.26
C SER A 57 14.68 7.52 32.24
N GLY A 58 14.54 6.19 32.27
CA GLY A 58 13.68 5.48 33.22
C GLY A 58 12.72 4.42 32.63
N VAL A 59 12.60 4.30 31.30
CA VAL A 59 11.72 3.28 30.66
C VAL A 59 12.54 2.05 30.25
N SER A 60 12.91 1.20 31.21
CA SER A 60 13.87 0.10 31.02
C SER A 60 13.31 -1.16 30.34
N GLY A 61 12.46 -1.03 29.32
CA GLY A 61 11.91 -2.20 28.62
C GLY A 61 11.05 -1.95 27.38
N GLY A 62 10.74 -0.69 27.06
CA GLY A 62 9.96 -0.33 25.86
C GLY A 62 10.81 -0.16 24.59
N THR A 63 12.13 -0.03 24.73
CA THR A 63 13.04 0.38 23.65
C THR A 63 13.24 -0.72 22.60
N SER A 64 13.45 -1.97 23.03
CA SER A 64 13.59 -3.11 22.09
C SER A 64 12.30 -3.45 21.35
N LEU A 65 11.13 -3.28 22.00
CA LEU A 65 9.83 -3.42 21.34
C LEU A 65 9.61 -2.29 20.33
N PHE A 66 9.99 -1.07 20.68
CA PHE A 66 9.91 0.08 19.78
C PHE A 66 10.81 -0.10 18.55
N GLU A 67 12.04 -0.57 18.70
CA GLU A 67 12.96 -0.89 17.59
C GLU A 67 12.36 -1.93 16.64
N GLY A 68 11.81 -3.03 17.17
CA GLY A 68 11.17 -4.05 16.35
C GLY A 68 9.96 -3.53 15.56
N VAL A 69 9.11 -2.71 16.20
CA VAL A 69 7.97 -2.06 15.53
C VAL A 69 8.44 -1.06 14.49
N TYR A 70 9.48 -0.29 14.78
CA TYR A 70 10.06 0.71 13.88
C TYR A 70 10.65 0.06 12.62
N GLU A 71 11.46 -0.99 12.78
CA GLU A 71 12.02 -1.73 11.64
C GLU A 71 10.92 -2.35 10.77
N PHE A 72 9.91 -2.96 11.40
CA PHE A 72 8.77 -3.52 10.71
C PHE A 72 8.00 -2.44 9.95
N MET A 73 7.73 -1.30 10.58
CA MET A 73 6.99 -0.19 9.98
C MET A 73 7.73 0.38 8.77
N ILE A 74 9.02 0.73 8.91
CA ILE A 74 9.81 1.32 7.82
C ILE A 74 9.86 0.40 6.61
N LYS A 75 10.20 -0.88 6.82
CA LYS A 75 10.31 -1.86 5.72
C LYS A 75 8.98 -1.99 4.98
N ASN A 76 7.87 -2.11 5.71
CA ASN A 76 6.54 -2.21 5.12
C ASN A 76 6.11 -0.94 4.39
N THR A 77 6.25 0.24 5.00
CA THR A 77 5.80 1.47 4.35
C THR A 77 6.60 1.77 3.09
N ILE A 78 7.92 1.56 3.09
CA ILE A 78 8.74 1.73 1.87
C ILE A 78 8.33 0.74 0.79
N ALA A 79 8.13 -0.54 1.15
CA ALA A 79 7.66 -1.56 0.21
C ALA A 79 6.30 -1.17 -0.40
N SER A 80 5.34 -0.77 0.42
CA SER A 80 4.02 -0.29 -0.01
C SER A 80 4.11 0.93 -0.92
N MET A 81 5.00 1.88 -0.64
CA MET A 81 5.16 3.06 -1.49
C MET A 81 5.70 2.70 -2.89
N ILE A 82 6.67 1.78 -2.97
CA ILE A 82 7.23 1.33 -4.24
C ILE A 82 6.19 0.55 -5.05
N ALA A 83 5.47 -0.35 -4.38
CA ALA A 83 4.38 -1.11 -4.98
C ALA A 83 3.28 -0.18 -5.51
N TYR A 84 2.84 0.76 -4.66
CA TYR A 84 1.84 1.76 -5.00
C TYR A 84 2.21 2.56 -6.27
N LEU A 85 3.44 3.08 -6.35
CA LEU A 85 3.91 3.83 -7.52
C LEU A 85 3.95 2.95 -8.78
N THR A 86 4.34 1.68 -8.64
CA THR A 86 4.41 0.72 -9.74
C THR A 86 3.01 0.37 -10.24
N ALA A 87 2.11 0.00 -9.32
CA ALA A 87 0.71 -0.33 -9.59
C ALA A 87 -0.02 0.84 -10.24
N GLN A 88 0.12 2.06 -9.71
CA GLN A 88 -0.50 3.25 -10.28
C GLN A 88 0.01 3.56 -11.70
N THR A 89 1.29 3.30 -11.97
CA THR A 89 1.87 3.46 -13.31
C THR A 89 1.30 2.45 -14.29
N VAL A 90 1.13 1.19 -13.84
CA VAL A 90 0.51 0.13 -14.64
C VAL A 90 -0.97 0.43 -14.89
N ASP A 91 -1.71 0.88 -13.88
CA ASP A 91 -3.11 1.30 -13.98
C ASP A 91 -3.31 2.31 -15.11
N VAL A 92 -2.57 3.43 -15.05
CA VAL A 92 -2.72 4.50 -16.05
C VAL A 92 -2.38 3.99 -17.46
N ARG A 93 -1.33 3.18 -17.61
CA ARG A 93 -0.95 2.60 -18.91
C ARG A 93 -2.03 1.68 -19.46
N LEU A 94 -2.58 0.79 -18.63
CA LEU A 94 -3.63 -0.14 -19.01
C LEU A 94 -4.93 0.59 -19.32
N PHE A 95 -5.34 1.54 -18.50
CA PHE A 95 -6.51 2.37 -18.76
C PHE A 95 -6.45 3.03 -20.15
N HIS A 96 -5.29 3.59 -20.51
CA HIS A 96 -5.08 4.20 -21.83
C HIS A 96 -4.94 3.19 -22.98
N PHE A 97 -4.40 2.00 -22.71
CA PHE A 97 -4.39 0.88 -23.65
C PHE A 97 -5.82 0.45 -23.99
N TRP A 98 -6.64 0.17 -22.98
CA TRP A 98 -8.05 -0.20 -23.16
C TRP A 98 -8.87 0.93 -23.79
N LYS A 99 -8.55 2.20 -23.51
CA LYS A 99 -9.18 3.36 -24.16
C LYS A 99 -8.95 3.40 -25.66
N ARG A 100 -7.72 3.11 -26.11
CA ARG A 100 -7.38 3.01 -27.54
C ARG A 100 -8.04 1.81 -28.19
N LEU A 101 -8.01 0.66 -27.52
CA LEU A 101 -8.57 -0.59 -28.05
C LEU A 101 -10.09 -0.52 -28.24
N THR A 102 -10.80 0.13 -27.31
CA THR A 102 -12.27 0.20 -27.33
C THR A 102 -12.80 1.49 -27.97
N ASN A 103 -11.97 2.28 -28.65
CA ASN A 103 -12.35 3.53 -29.32
C ASN A 103 -13.18 4.49 -28.43
N GLY A 104 -12.86 4.56 -27.15
CA GLY A 104 -13.63 5.43 -26.24
C GLY A 104 -14.98 4.85 -25.76
N LYS A 105 -15.45 3.70 -26.27
CA LYS A 105 -16.67 2.99 -25.81
C LYS A 105 -16.41 2.02 -24.64
N HIS A 106 -17.32 1.95 -23.65
CA HIS A 106 -17.24 1.12 -22.42
C HIS A 106 -16.24 1.58 -21.34
N LEU A 107 -16.56 2.67 -20.65
CA LEU A 107 -15.80 3.17 -19.48
C LEU A 107 -15.68 2.13 -18.35
N TRP A 108 -16.76 1.38 -18.08
CA TRP A 108 -16.79 0.36 -17.03
C TRP A 108 -15.74 -0.74 -17.25
N LEU A 109 -15.59 -1.23 -18.48
CA LEU A 109 -14.64 -2.30 -18.79
C LEU A 109 -13.19 -1.88 -18.50
N ARG A 110 -12.83 -0.64 -18.83
CA ARG A 110 -11.47 -0.14 -18.62
C ARG A 110 -11.18 0.10 -17.16
N ASN A 111 -12.17 0.61 -16.42
CA ASN A 111 -11.98 0.87 -15.00
C ASN A 111 -11.74 -0.45 -14.27
N ASN A 112 -12.64 -1.43 -14.44
CA ASN A 112 -12.50 -2.72 -13.76
C ASN A 112 -11.27 -3.51 -14.23
N ALA A 113 -10.97 -3.54 -15.54
CA ALA A 113 -9.81 -4.25 -16.04
C ALA A 113 -8.49 -3.61 -15.57
N SER A 114 -8.44 -2.28 -15.50
CA SER A 114 -7.26 -1.55 -15.02
C SER A 114 -7.07 -1.75 -13.52
N THR A 115 -8.14 -1.59 -12.74
CA THR A 115 -8.12 -1.79 -11.28
C THR A 115 -7.73 -3.21 -10.91
N MET A 116 -8.34 -4.23 -11.54
CA MET A 116 -8.03 -5.64 -11.25
C MET A 116 -6.56 -5.98 -11.52
N VAL A 117 -6.00 -5.50 -12.63
CA VAL A 117 -4.58 -5.75 -12.93
C VAL A 117 -3.67 -4.94 -11.99
N SER A 118 -4.09 -3.74 -11.59
CA SER A 118 -3.28 -2.89 -10.72
C SER A 118 -3.24 -3.39 -9.29
N GLU A 119 -4.34 -3.92 -8.76
CA GLU A 119 -4.33 -4.60 -7.45
C GLU A 119 -3.43 -5.84 -7.46
N LEU A 120 -3.50 -6.66 -8.50
CA LEU A 120 -2.60 -7.81 -8.63
C LEU A 120 -1.13 -7.37 -8.67
N VAL A 121 -0.83 -6.27 -9.37
CA VAL A 121 0.52 -5.68 -9.42
C VAL A 121 0.92 -5.12 -8.06
N ASP A 122 0.02 -4.45 -7.33
CA ASP A 122 0.29 -3.89 -6.01
C ASP A 122 0.61 -5.00 -5.00
N SER A 123 -0.29 -5.97 -4.84
CA SER A 123 -0.11 -7.09 -3.92
C SER A 123 1.13 -7.91 -4.26
N SER A 124 1.35 -8.23 -5.54
CA SER A 124 2.56 -8.95 -5.96
C SER A 124 3.85 -8.16 -5.73
N ALA A 125 3.85 -6.84 -5.94
CA ALA A 125 5.00 -5.99 -5.68
C ALA A 125 5.32 -5.89 -4.18
N ILE A 126 4.32 -5.66 -3.32
CA ILE A 126 4.51 -5.62 -1.86
C ILE A 126 5.09 -6.95 -1.36
N LEU A 127 4.45 -8.07 -1.71
CA LEU A 127 4.85 -9.39 -1.25
C LEU A 127 6.23 -9.79 -1.78
N SER A 128 6.56 -9.44 -3.03
CA SER A 128 7.89 -9.68 -3.59
C SER A 128 8.96 -8.85 -2.87
N ILE A 129 8.72 -7.57 -2.65
CA ILE A 129 9.67 -6.70 -1.95
C ILE A 129 9.89 -7.21 -0.53
N LEU A 130 8.82 -7.53 0.20
CA LEU A 130 8.92 -8.06 1.57
C LEU A 130 9.63 -9.41 1.63
N TYR A 131 9.50 -10.26 0.61
CA TYR A 131 10.24 -11.51 0.52
C TYR A 131 11.74 -11.26 0.39
N PHE A 132 12.15 -10.38 -0.53
CA PHE A 132 13.56 -10.05 -0.73
C PHE A 132 14.17 -9.29 0.46
N THR A 133 13.38 -8.51 1.21
CA THR A 133 13.85 -7.80 2.39
C THR A 133 13.74 -8.61 3.69
N GLY A 134 13.31 -9.88 3.62
CA GLY A 134 13.13 -10.74 4.80
C GLY A 134 12.02 -10.30 5.76
N GLY A 135 11.06 -9.51 5.28
CA GLY A 135 9.90 -9.02 6.04
C GLY A 135 8.74 -10.01 6.09
N LEU A 136 8.69 -10.97 5.16
CA LEU A 136 7.83 -12.15 5.27
C LEU A 136 8.53 -13.12 6.22
N GLY A 137 7.91 -13.39 7.38
CA GLY A 137 8.49 -14.23 8.44
C GLY A 137 8.99 -15.59 7.94
N SER A 138 9.70 -16.32 8.81
CA SER A 138 10.44 -17.56 8.47
C SER A 138 9.67 -18.70 7.81
N GLU A 139 8.34 -18.58 7.67
CA GLU A 139 7.48 -19.56 7.00
C GLU A 139 7.42 -19.41 5.48
N VAL A 140 7.74 -18.22 4.93
CA VAL A 140 7.70 -17.98 3.47
C VAL A 140 9.13 -17.91 2.94
N THR A 141 9.76 -19.07 2.78
CA THR A 141 11.15 -19.18 2.26
C THR A 141 11.20 -19.61 0.80
N THR A 142 10.14 -20.22 0.26
CA THR A 142 10.11 -20.78 -1.10
C THR A 142 9.33 -19.87 -2.06
N LEU A 143 9.82 -19.70 -3.29
CA LEU A 143 9.11 -19.00 -4.37
C LEU A 143 7.69 -19.53 -4.62
N GLY A 144 7.46 -20.83 -4.41
CA GLY A 144 6.13 -21.43 -4.48
C GLY A 144 5.18 -20.96 -3.38
N ALA A 145 5.68 -20.73 -2.16
CA ALA A 145 4.88 -20.18 -1.06
C ALA A 145 4.52 -18.71 -1.30
N LEU A 146 5.45 -17.93 -1.88
CA LEU A 146 5.19 -16.58 -2.34
C LEU A 146 4.09 -16.54 -3.42
N GLY A 147 4.16 -17.44 -4.42
CA GLY A 147 3.15 -17.53 -5.46
C GLY A 147 1.75 -17.86 -4.92
N ILE A 148 1.66 -18.77 -3.95
CA ILE A 148 0.39 -19.12 -3.28
C ILE A 148 -0.13 -17.93 -2.46
N LEU A 149 0.75 -17.20 -1.77
CA LEU A 149 0.37 -16.03 -0.99
C LEU A 149 -0.19 -14.91 -1.87
N ILE A 150 0.45 -14.64 -3.03
CA ILE A 150 -0.01 -13.65 -4.00
C ILE A 150 -1.37 -14.05 -4.63
N MET A 151 -1.63 -15.35 -4.82
CA MET A 151 -2.93 -15.78 -5.35
C MET A 151 -4.05 -15.76 -4.30
N ASN A 152 -3.70 -15.78 -3.02
CA ASN A 152 -4.65 -15.77 -1.90
C ASN A 152 -4.80 -14.37 -1.25
N SER A 153 -4.05 -13.37 -1.72
CA SER A 153 -4.13 -11.96 -1.29
C SER A 153 -5.16 -11.20 -2.11
#